data_AF-A0A8S1SEF5-F1
#
_entry.id   AF-A0A8S1SEF5-F1
#
_cell.length_a   1.000
_cell.length_b   1.000
_cell.length_c   1.000
_cell.angle_alpha   90.00
_cell.angle_beta   90.00
_cell.angle_gamma   90.00
#
_symmetry.space_group_name_H-M   'P 1'
#
loop_
_entity.id
_entity.type
_entity.pdbx_description
1 polymer ?
#
loop_
_entity_poly.entity_id
_entity_poly.type
_entity_poly.pdbx_seq_one_letter_code
_entity_poly.pdbx_strand_id
1 'polypeptide(L)'
;MQEMPLTHHKIQLDRDVESIKDCQICEYNNIINEEIEEIYFKSFIKNIFQKTKNIMTDLKEKKVEDEQQTKKIRMIVTSRSAQDLENFTNQVIEKTRGLQRDQGAQVVFKGPVRMPTKHLKMTVRKSPCGEGSKTWDRFEMRIHKRVIDFQCTLPAFKDITNFKIGPGINVELNVEQQ
;
A
#
# COMPACT_ATOMS: atom_id res chain seq x y z
N MET A 1 10.50 -24.55 -52.31
CA MET A 1 11.55 -23.50 -52.28
C MET A 1 11.03 -22.36 -51.43
N GLN A 2 11.72 -21.89 -50.38
CA GLN A 2 13.00 -22.34 -49.81
C GLN A 2 12.78 -22.88 -48.39
N GLU A 3 13.60 -23.85 -47.99
CA GLU A 3 13.76 -24.31 -46.60
C GLU A 3 15.23 -24.13 -46.23
N MET A 4 15.54 -23.68 -45.00
CA MET A 4 16.79 -23.92 -44.24
C MET A 4 16.81 -23.10 -42.93
N PRO A 5 17.56 -23.48 -41.87
CA PRO A 5 17.08 -24.55 -40.99
C PRO A 5 17.16 -24.21 -39.49
N LEU A 6 16.58 -25.08 -38.65
CA LEU A 6 16.82 -25.08 -37.20
C LEU A 6 18.24 -25.56 -36.89
N THR A 7 18.91 -24.91 -35.92
CA THR A 7 20.16 -25.41 -35.32
C THR A 7 20.06 -25.40 -33.79
N HIS A 8 19.95 -26.60 -33.19
CA HIS A 8 20.10 -26.80 -31.75
C HIS A 8 21.50 -27.31 -31.43
N HIS A 9 22.24 -26.66 -30.55
CA HIS A 9 23.33 -27.20 -29.71
C HIS A 9 23.71 -26.14 -28.67
N LYS A 10 24.26 -26.46 -27.49
CA LYS A 10 24.08 -27.57 -26.53
C LYS A 10 24.69 -27.08 -25.20
N ILE A 11 24.34 -27.67 -24.07
CA ILE A 11 24.83 -27.26 -22.72
C ILE A 11 26.12 -28.04 -22.35
N GLN A 12 26.87 -27.55 -21.34
CA GLN A 12 28.08 -28.13 -20.71
C GLN A 12 29.36 -28.04 -21.59
N LEU A 13 30.59 -28.09 -21.04
CA LEU A 13 31.07 -28.71 -19.79
C LEU A 13 32.05 -27.84 -18.98
N ASP A 14 32.17 -28.15 -17.69
CA ASP A 14 33.32 -27.83 -16.84
C ASP A 14 34.57 -28.65 -17.21
N ARG A 15 35.76 -28.09 -16.96
CA ARG A 15 36.93 -28.81 -16.39
C ARG A 15 38.13 -27.92 -16.07
N ASP A 16 38.48 -27.94 -14.78
CA ASP A 16 39.81 -28.20 -14.21
C ASP A 16 41.05 -27.72 -15.00
N VAL A 17 41.73 -26.72 -14.44
CA VAL A 17 43.19 -26.59 -14.52
C VAL A 17 43.72 -26.50 -13.09
N GLU A 18 44.05 -27.67 -12.52
CA GLU A 18 44.94 -27.74 -11.37
C GLU A 18 46.40 -27.50 -11.80
N SER A 19 47.28 -27.25 -10.82
CA SER A 19 48.63 -26.69 -10.95
C SER A 19 48.62 -25.23 -11.47
N ILE A 20 49.33 -24.29 -10.84
CA ILE A 20 50.51 -24.44 -9.98
C ILE A 20 50.19 -24.04 -8.51
N LYS A 21 50.26 -25.04 -7.62
CA LYS A 21 50.98 -24.92 -6.34
C LYS A 21 52.43 -25.29 -6.70
N ASP A 22 53.50 -24.70 -6.17
CA ASP A 22 53.83 -24.38 -4.77
C ASP A 22 54.46 -22.96 -4.66
N CYS A 23 54.87 -22.40 -3.51
CA CYS A 23 55.12 -23.00 -2.19
C CYS A 23 54.77 -22.07 -1.01
N GLN A 24 55.05 -22.55 0.20
CA GLN A 24 54.53 -22.09 1.48
C GLN A 24 55.35 -20.98 2.18
N ILE A 25 54.64 -20.22 3.04
CA ILE A 25 55.08 -19.67 4.35
C ILE A 25 56.16 -18.58 4.35
N CYS A 26 55.68 -17.34 4.62
CA CYS A 26 56.36 -16.25 5.35
C CYS A 26 57.66 -15.67 4.71
N GLU A 27 58.28 -14.58 5.19
CA GLU A 27 58.10 -13.77 6.41
C GLU A 27 58.57 -12.29 6.18
N TYR A 28 58.58 -11.45 7.22
CA TYR A 28 59.16 -10.09 7.28
C TYR A 28 58.49 -8.93 6.50
N ASN A 29 57.33 -8.52 7.03
CA ASN A 29 57.07 -7.15 7.55
C ASN A 29 57.98 -5.98 7.12
N ASN A 30 57.35 -4.95 6.53
CA ASN A 30 57.69 -3.50 6.65
C ASN A 30 59.05 -3.09 6.03
N ILE A 31 59.42 -1.82 5.81
CA ILE A 31 58.89 -0.47 6.07
C ILE A 31 59.28 0.39 4.83
N ILE A 32 58.76 1.57 4.44
CA ILE A 32 57.93 2.64 5.05
C ILE A 32 57.05 3.28 3.92
N ASN A 33 56.43 4.44 4.19
CA ASN A 33 55.91 5.44 3.22
C ASN A 33 54.55 5.18 2.54
N GLU A 34 53.44 5.29 3.30
CA GLU A 34 52.21 5.98 2.84
C GLU A 34 51.31 6.42 4.02
N GLU A 35 51.92 6.95 5.09
CA GLU A 35 51.38 6.85 6.46
C GLU A 35 50.53 8.04 6.97
N ILE A 36 50.05 8.95 6.11
CA ILE A 36 49.44 10.23 6.56
C ILE A 36 47.95 10.44 6.19
N GLU A 37 47.44 9.98 5.04
CA GLU A 37 46.05 10.31 4.63
C GLU A 37 44.96 9.42 5.26
N GLU A 38 45.23 8.13 5.52
CA GLU A 38 44.18 7.21 5.99
C GLU A 38 43.58 7.55 7.37
N ILE A 39 44.41 8.07 8.29
CA ILE A 39 44.05 8.17 9.71
C ILE A 39 42.95 9.21 9.93
N TYR A 40 43.11 10.40 9.34
CA TYR A 40 42.14 11.49 9.46
C TYR A 40 40.85 11.17 8.70
N PHE A 41 40.94 10.59 7.50
CA PHE A 41 39.76 10.25 6.70
C PHE A 41 38.91 9.14 7.35
N LYS A 42 39.54 8.06 7.84
CA LYS A 42 38.84 6.97 8.55
C LYS A 42 38.18 7.46 9.85
N SER A 43 38.78 8.42 10.57
CA SER A 43 38.17 9.00 11.76
C SER A 43 36.97 9.91 11.40
N PHE A 44 37.15 10.81 10.44
CA PHE A 44 36.12 11.78 10.03
C PHE A 44 34.88 11.11 9.42
N ILE A 45 35.07 10.16 8.50
CA ILE A 45 33.98 9.39 7.89
C ILE A 45 33.25 8.54 8.94
N LYS A 46 33.95 7.91 9.88
CA LYS A 46 33.29 7.19 11.00
C LYS A 46 32.43 8.12 11.83
N ASN A 47 32.91 9.31 12.18
CA ASN A 47 32.16 10.27 12.99
C ASN A 47 30.90 10.78 12.27
N ILE A 48 31.00 11.06 10.96
CA ILE A 48 29.83 11.41 10.13
C ILE A 48 28.86 10.23 10.04
N PHE A 49 29.34 9.00 9.84
CA PHE A 49 28.51 7.79 9.74
C PHE A 49 27.81 7.42 11.05
N GLN A 50 28.47 7.63 12.20
CA GLN A 50 27.84 7.52 13.51
C GLN A 50 26.73 8.58 13.66
N LYS A 51 27.01 9.83 13.29
CA LYS A 51 26.05 10.94 13.39
C LYS A 51 24.83 10.75 12.48
N THR A 52 25.02 10.27 11.25
CA THR A 52 23.90 9.96 10.34
C THR A 52 23.13 8.72 10.78
N LYS A 53 23.78 7.69 11.34
CA LYS A 53 23.09 6.56 11.97
C LYS A 53 22.16 7.01 13.10
N ASN A 54 22.64 7.86 14.01
CA ASN A 54 21.83 8.38 15.11
C ASN A 54 20.64 9.20 14.59
N ILE A 55 20.87 10.13 13.65
CA ILE A 55 19.78 10.88 13.01
C ILE A 55 18.77 9.95 12.32
N MET A 56 19.21 8.82 11.75
CA MET A 56 18.33 7.81 11.16
C MET A 56 17.57 6.96 12.20
N THR A 57 18.09 6.75 13.41
CA THR A 57 17.33 6.12 14.50
C THR A 57 16.31 7.09 15.10
N ASP A 58 16.69 8.34 15.36
CA ASP A 58 15.80 9.38 15.91
C ASP A 58 14.59 9.63 15.00
N LEU A 59 14.81 9.64 13.67
CA LEU A 59 13.76 9.77 12.65
C LEU A 59 12.92 8.50 12.46
N LYS A 60 13.36 7.35 12.97
CA LYS A 60 12.65 6.08 12.92
C LYS A 60 11.79 5.89 14.17
N GLU A 61 12.30 6.26 15.34
CA GLU A 61 11.58 6.24 16.61
C GLU A 61 10.37 7.17 16.57
N LYS A 62 10.54 8.44 16.14
CA LYS A 62 9.41 9.38 15.97
C LYS A 62 8.32 8.89 15.01
N LYS A 63 8.71 8.17 13.94
CA LYS A 63 7.73 7.56 13.02
C LYS A 63 6.96 6.39 13.65
N VAL A 64 7.58 5.66 14.58
CA VAL A 64 6.91 4.58 15.33
C VAL A 64 5.92 5.15 16.34
N GLU A 65 6.24 6.26 17.00
CA GLU A 65 5.31 6.99 17.89
C GLU A 65 4.06 7.47 17.12
N ASP A 66 4.27 8.05 15.93
CA ASP A 66 3.19 8.52 15.04
C ASP A 66 2.22 7.41 14.58
N GLU A 67 2.68 6.16 14.46
CA GLU A 67 1.85 5.02 14.08
C GLU A 67 1.12 4.38 15.28
N GLN A 68 1.59 4.58 16.52
CA GLN A 68 0.98 4.03 17.72
C GLN A 68 -0.16 4.89 18.29
N GLN A 69 -0.24 6.18 17.94
CA GLN A 69 -1.37 7.02 18.34
C GLN A 69 -2.69 6.58 17.70
N THR A 70 -3.73 6.42 18.51
CA THR A 70 -5.10 6.14 18.03
C THR A 70 -5.69 7.39 17.38
N LYS A 71 -6.16 7.25 16.14
CA LYS A 71 -6.67 8.34 15.31
C LYS A 71 -8.13 8.04 14.94
N LYS A 72 -8.95 9.09 14.80
CA LYS A 72 -10.35 8.97 14.38
C LYS A 72 -10.40 8.96 12.86
N ILE A 73 -10.91 7.86 12.29
CA ILE A 73 -10.93 7.66 10.84
C ILE A 73 -12.37 7.39 10.40
N ARG A 74 -12.88 8.21 9.50
CA ARG A 74 -14.21 8.07 8.91
C ARG A 74 -14.06 7.48 7.50
N MET A 75 -14.47 6.22 7.34
CA MET A 75 -14.64 5.60 6.04
C MET A 75 -16.01 5.99 5.48
N ILE A 76 -16.01 6.62 4.32
CA ILE A 76 -17.22 6.90 3.54
C ILE A 76 -17.25 5.92 2.39
N VAL A 77 -18.36 5.23 2.21
CA VAL A 77 -18.57 4.28 1.12
C VAL A 77 -19.75 4.73 0.29
N THR A 78 -19.60 4.78 -1.03
CA THR A 78 -20.68 5.14 -1.95
C THR A 78 -20.77 4.15 -3.12
N SER A 79 -22.00 3.85 -3.55
CA SER A 79 -22.24 3.07 -4.77
C SER A 79 -23.60 3.40 -5.39
N ARG A 80 -23.78 2.97 -6.65
CA ARG A 80 -25.07 2.94 -7.37
C ARG A 80 -25.93 1.74 -6.96
N SER A 81 -25.30 0.65 -6.51
CA SER A 81 -25.98 -0.57 -6.07
C SER A 81 -26.14 -0.60 -4.56
N ALA A 82 -27.30 -1.05 -4.08
CA ALA A 82 -27.53 -1.28 -2.66
C ALA A 82 -26.93 -2.61 -2.18
N GLN A 83 -26.97 -3.65 -3.03
CA GLN A 83 -26.58 -5.01 -2.65
C GLN A 83 -25.06 -5.12 -2.48
N ASP A 84 -24.29 -4.66 -3.47
CA ASP A 84 -22.82 -4.69 -3.43
C ASP A 84 -22.26 -3.84 -2.29
N LEU A 85 -22.91 -2.70 -2.01
CA LEU A 85 -22.58 -1.80 -0.91
C LEU A 85 -22.81 -2.46 0.46
N GLU A 86 -23.88 -3.24 0.63
CA GLU A 86 -24.16 -3.92 1.91
C GLU A 86 -23.32 -5.20 2.06
N ASN A 87 -23.08 -5.96 0.99
CA ASN A 87 -22.12 -7.07 0.95
C ASN A 87 -20.72 -6.60 1.39
N PHE A 88 -20.21 -5.53 0.79
CA PHE A 88 -18.92 -4.94 1.14
C PHE A 88 -18.91 -4.38 2.58
N THR A 89 -19.97 -3.66 2.99
CA THR A 89 -20.08 -3.13 4.36
C THR A 89 -20.02 -4.25 5.40
N ASN A 90 -20.67 -5.40 5.16
CA ASN A 90 -20.64 -6.55 6.05
C ASN A 90 -19.23 -7.15 6.15
N GLN A 91 -18.52 -7.33 5.03
CA GLN A 91 -17.14 -7.84 5.02
C GLN A 91 -16.17 -6.96 5.83
N VAL A 92 -16.31 -5.63 5.75
CA VAL A 92 -15.52 -4.69 6.57
C VAL A 92 -15.80 -4.89 8.06
N ILE A 93 -17.07 -5.06 8.44
CA ILE A 93 -17.48 -5.27 9.84
C ILE A 93 -16.98 -6.62 10.37
N GLU A 94 -17.04 -7.68 9.56
CA GLU A 94 -16.54 -9.01 9.93
C GLU A 94 -15.03 -9.01 10.17
N LYS A 95 -14.25 -8.40 9.26
CA LYS A 95 -12.81 -8.18 9.48
C LYS A 95 -12.52 -7.37 10.74
N THR A 96 -13.24 -6.27 10.94
CA THR A 96 -13.05 -5.37 12.09
C THR A 96 -13.35 -6.10 13.41
N ARG A 97 -14.39 -6.93 13.44
CA ARG A 97 -14.73 -7.80 14.59
C ARG A 97 -13.71 -8.92 14.83
N GLY A 98 -13.00 -9.37 13.80
CA GLY A 98 -11.85 -10.26 13.95
C GLY A 98 -10.71 -9.54 14.68
N LEU A 99 -10.20 -8.47 14.07
CA LEU A 99 -9.10 -7.67 14.63
C LEU A 99 -9.39 -7.12 16.02
N GLN A 100 -10.65 -6.79 16.35
CA GLN A 100 -11.06 -6.35 17.69
C GLN A 100 -10.94 -7.45 18.76
N ARG A 101 -10.95 -8.75 18.39
CA ARG A 101 -10.65 -9.86 19.30
C ARG A 101 -9.14 -10.02 19.48
N ASP A 102 -8.40 -9.92 18.38
CA ASP A 102 -6.97 -10.20 18.33
C ASP A 102 -6.12 -9.07 18.94
N GLN A 103 -6.52 -7.81 18.71
CA GLN A 103 -5.85 -6.58 19.18
C GLN A 103 -6.59 -5.91 20.35
N GLY A 104 -7.74 -6.46 20.76
CA GLY A 104 -8.53 -5.98 21.89
C GLY A 104 -9.01 -4.53 21.75
N ALA A 105 -8.87 -3.76 22.83
CA ALA A 105 -9.42 -2.42 22.97
C ALA A 105 -8.76 -1.33 22.07
N GLN A 106 -7.70 -1.65 21.32
CA GLN A 106 -7.06 -0.70 20.39
C GLN A 106 -7.91 -0.39 19.15
N VAL A 107 -8.90 -1.23 18.83
CA VAL A 107 -9.80 -1.04 17.67
C VAL A 107 -11.24 -0.92 18.15
N VAL A 108 -11.75 0.31 18.20
CA VAL A 108 -13.16 0.61 18.48
C VAL A 108 -13.81 1.13 17.20
N PHE A 109 -14.92 0.53 16.78
CA PHE A 109 -15.67 0.97 15.61
C PHE A 109 -17.14 1.23 15.94
N LYS A 110 -17.76 2.16 15.21
CA LYS A 110 -19.20 2.37 15.20
C LYS A 110 -19.80 1.65 13.99
N GLY A 111 -20.97 1.03 14.19
CA GLY A 111 -21.69 0.34 13.11
C GLY A 111 -22.04 1.25 11.93
N PRO A 112 -22.36 0.67 10.76
CA PRO A 112 -22.51 1.40 9.51
C PRO A 112 -23.74 2.31 9.52
N VAL A 113 -23.52 3.61 9.55
CA VAL A 113 -24.58 4.61 9.47
C VAL A 113 -25.12 4.65 8.04
N ARG A 114 -26.40 4.28 7.87
CA ARG A 114 -27.12 4.37 6.60
C ARG A 114 -27.50 5.84 6.34
N MET A 115 -26.70 6.54 5.53
CA MET A 115 -27.05 7.87 5.04
C MET A 115 -28.22 7.80 4.05
N PRO A 116 -29.08 8.83 3.98
CA PRO A 116 -30.21 8.87 3.05
C PRO A 116 -29.74 8.77 1.60
N THR A 117 -30.50 8.03 0.79
CA THR A 117 -30.21 7.83 -0.64
C THR A 117 -30.43 9.12 -1.42
N LYS A 118 -29.44 9.54 -2.22
CA LYS A 118 -29.62 10.66 -3.15
C LYS A 118 -30.25 10.13 -4.43
N HIS A 119 -31.45 10.64 -4.74
CA HIS A 119 -32.20 10.28 -5.95
C HIS A 119 -31.99 11.35 -7.01
N LEU A 120 -31.00 11.14 -7.90
CA LEU A 120 -30.78 12.01 -9.05
C LEU A 120 -31.84 11.68 -10.10
N LYS A 121 -32.69 12.65 -10.44
CA LYS A 121 -33.79 12.49 -11.39
C LYS A 121 -33.60 13.43 -12.57
N MET A 122 -33.69 12.91 -13.78
CA MET A 122 -33.69 13.70 -15.01
C MET A 122 -34.89 13.32 -15.87
N THR A 123 -35.69 14.33 -16.23
CA THR A 123 -36.85 14.17 -17.11
C THR A 123 -36.53 14.80 -18.47
N VAL A 124 -36.49 13.98 -19.52
CA VAL A 124 -36.11 14.41 -20.87
C VAL A 124 -37.25 14.06 -21.83
N ARG A 125 -37.49 14.90 -22.85
CA ARG A 125 -38.50 14.62 -23.88
C ARG A 125 -38.05 13.42 -24.72
N LYS A 126 -38.98 12.51 -25.07
CA LYS A 126 -38.64 11.30 -25.86
C LYS A 126 -38.26 11.60 -27.31
N SER A 127 -38.95 12.55 -27.95
CA SER A 127 -38.63 12.95 -29.31
C SER A 127 -37.44 13.93 -29.32
N PRO A 128 -36.45 13.73 -30.22
CA PRO A 128 -35.33 14.66 -30.36
C PRO A 128 -35.76 15.98 -31.03
N CYS A 129 -36.81 15.93 -31.86
CA CYS A 129 -37.46 17.08 -32.47
C CYS A 129 -38.65 17.58 -31.64
N GLY A 130 -39.04 18.84 -31.87
CA GLY A 130 -40.13 19.52 -31.18
C GLY A 130 -41.54 18.98 -31.49
N GLU A 131 -41.67 18.09 -32.47
CA GLU A 131 -42.94 17.58 -33.00
C GLU A 131 -43.51 16.36 -32.28
N GLY A 132 -44.81 16.12 -32.51
CA GLY A 132 -45.54 14.97 -32.00
C GLY A 132 -45.85 15.01 -30.50
N SER A 133 -46.30 13.87 -29.97
CA SER A 133 -46.86 13.74 -28.62
C SER A 133 -45.87 14.11 -27.51
N LYS A 134 -46.31 14.94 -26.55
CA LYS A 134 -45.55 15.46 -25.39
C LYS A 134 -45.21 14.37 -24.37
N THR A 135 -44.37 13.42 -24.76
CA THR A 135 -43.95 12.27 -23.97
C THR A 135 -42.55 12.48 -23.38
N TRP A 136 -42.35 11.97 -22.17
CA TRP A 136 -41.15 12.20 -21.36
C TRP A 136 -40.63 10.89 -20.79
N ASP A 137 -39.31 10.70 -20.81
CA ASP A 137 -38.64 9.68 -20.01
C ASP A 137 -38.25 10.21 -18.63
N ARG A 138 -38.15 9.30 -17.67
CA ARG A 138 -37.82 9.57 -16.27
C ARG A 138 -36.61 8.74 -15.86
N PHE A 139 -35.41 9.27 -16.11
CA PHE A 139 -34.18 8.63 -15.69
C PHE A 139 -33.94 8.88 -14.20
N GLU A 140 -33.62 7.81 -13.46
CA GLU A 140 -33.28 7.88 -12.04
C GLU A 140 -31.92 7.19 -11.81
N MET A 141 -30.99 7.88 -11.13
CA MET A 141 -29.82 7.25 -10.52
C MET A 141 -29.90 7.39 -9.00
N ARG A 142 -29.81 6.27 -8.31
CA ARG A 142 -29.73 6.22 -6.84
C ARG A 142 -28.28 6.16 -6.42
N ILE A 143 -27.88 7.05 -5.53
CA ILE A 143 -26.56 7.01 -4.88
C ILE A 143 -26.80 6.63 -3.41
N HIS A 144 -26.32 5.43 -3.07
CA HIS A 144 -26.37 4.89 -1.72
C HIS A 144 -25.06 5.24 -1.02
N LYS A 145 -25.14 5.82 0.19
CA LYS A 145 -23.97 6.15 1.02
C LYS A 145 -24.04 5.41 2.36
N ARG A 146 -22.90 4.91 2.81
CA ARG A 146 -22.66 4.37 4.16
C ARG A 146 -21.48 5.13 4.77
N VAL A 147 -21.49 5.26 6.09
CA VAL A 147 -20.39 5.86 6.85
C VAL A 147 -20.05 4.93 8.00
N ILE A 148 -18.77 4.62 8.16
CA ILE A 148 -18.24 3.78 9.24
C ILE A 148 -17.16 4.60 9.95
N ASP A 149 -17.35 4.86 11.24
CA ASP A 149 -16.40 5.61 12.07
C ASP A 149 -15.55 4.64 12.88
N PHE A 150 -14.23 4.79 12.79
CA PHE A 150 -13.23 3.98 13.48
C PHE A 150 -12.39 4.84 14.43
N GLN A 151 -11.93 4.23 15.52
CA GLN A 151 -10.94 4.74 16.44
C GLN A 151 -9.88 3.64 16.59
N CYS A 152 -8.75 3.82 15.91
CA CYS A 152 -7.70 2.81 15.80
C CYS A 152 -6.36 3.44 15.38
N THR A 153 -5.30 2.65 15.42
CA THR A 153 -3.98 3.03 14.89
C THR A 153 -3.95 2.95 13.36
N LEU A 154 -3.09 3.75 12.72
CA LEU A 154 -2.91 3.73 11.27
C LEU A 154 -2.51 2.34 10.70
N PRO A 155 -1.59 1.55 11.29
CA PRO A 155 -1.32 0.19 10.82
C PRO A 155 -2.55 -0.71 10.83
N ALA A 156 -3.29 -0.80 11.95
CA ALA A 156 -4.50 -1.63 12.04
C ALA A 156 -5.57 -1.22 11.02
N PHE A 157 -5.68 0.08 10.70
CA PHE A 157 -6.59 0.55 9.67
C PHE A 157 -6.17 0.12 8.25
N LYS A 158 -4.87 0.10 7.94
CA LYS A 158 -4.35 -0.40 6.64
C LYS A 158 -4.82 -1.84 6.40
N ASP A 159 -4.75 -2.70 7.41
CA ASP A 159 -5.17 -4.11 7.33
C ASP A 159 -6.68 -4.28 7.10
N ILE A 160 -7.52 -3.45 7.76
CA ILE A 160 -8.96 -3.36 7.48
C ILE A 160 -9.19 -2.98 6.02
N THR A 161 -8.47 -1.98 5.49
CA THR A 161 -8.59 -1.53 4.10
C THR A 161 -7.98 -2.47 3.05
N ASN A 162 -7.25 -3.51 3.46
CA ASN A 162 -6.63 -4.46 2.54
C ASN A 162 -7.65 -5.49 1.99
N PHE A 163 -8.53 -5.04 1.10
CA PHE A 163 -9.54 -5.84 0.42
C PHE A 163 -9.60 -5.47 -1.07
N LYS A 164 -10.13 -6.37 -1.91
CA LYS A 164 -10.37 -6.09 -3.32
C LYS A 164 -11.64 -5.24 -3.46
N ILE A 165 -11.50 -3.96 -3.80
CA ILE A 165 -12.63 -3.05 -4.01
C ILE A 165 -13.51 -3.58 -5.14
N GLY A 166 -14.81 -3.75 -4.89
CA GLY A 166 -15.78 -4.21 -5.89
C GLY A 166 -16.02 -3.15 -6.98
N PRO A 167 -16.30 -3.56 -8.24
CA PRO A 167 -16.51 -2.62 -9.33
C PRO A 167 -17.72 -1.72 -9.05
N GLY A 168 -17.54 -0.40 -9.15
CA GLY A 168 -18.60 0.58 -8.86
C GLY A 168 -18.83 0.90 -7.39
N ILE A 169 -17.93 0.48 -6.49
CA ILE A 169 -17.88 0.95 -5.10
C ILE A 169 -16.76 1.98 -4.98
N ASN A 170 -17.08 3.21 -4.55
CA ASN A 170 -16.11 4.25 -4.27
C ASN A 170 -15.92 4.36 -2.75
N VAL A 171 -14.67 4.40 -2.29
CA VAL A 171 -14.30 4.52 -0.87
C VAL A 171 -13.49 5.80 -0.67
N GLU A 172 -13.96 6.66 0.22
CA GLU A 172 -13.32 7.90 0.66
C GLU A 172 -12.86 7.73 2.11
N LEU A 173 -11.68 8.24 2.45
CA LEU A 173 -11.06 8.10 3.79
C LEU A 173 -10.73 9.47 4.37
N ASN A 174 -11.43 9.85 5.44
CA ASN A 174 -11.17 11.10 6.16
C ASN A 174 -10.53 10.78 7.51
N VAL A 175 -9.31 11.27 7.75
CA VAL A 175 -8.65 11.23 9.07
C VAL A 175 -8.93 12.55 9.77
N GLU A 176 -9.56 12.51 10.95
CA GLU A 176 -9.70 13.69 11.80
C GLU A 176 -8.35 13.91 12.52
N GLN A 177 -7.55 14.86 12.02
CA GLN A 177 -6.35 15.35 12.71
C GLN A 177 -6.75 16.15 13.96
N GLN A 178 -5.91 16.06 15.01
CA GLN A 178 -6.07 16.78 16.28
C GLN A 178 -4.98 17.84 16.42
#